data_AF-A0A7C8D0D7-F1
#
_entry.id   AF-A0A7C8D0D7-F1
#
_cell.length_a   1.000
_cell.length_b   1.000
_cell.length_c   1.000
_cell.angle_alpha   90.00
_cell.angle_beta   90.00
_cell.angle_gamma   90.00
#
_symmetry.space_group_name_H-M   'P 1'
#
loop_
_entity.id
_entity.type
_entity.pdbx_description
1 polymer ?
#
loop_
_entity_poly.entity_id
_entity_poly.type
_entity_poly.pdbx_seq_one_letter_code
_entity_poly.pdbx_strand_id
1 'polypeptide(L)'
;MEHLFHTVAMQWSALGAFFSFDGALLIEPGMVLRLALLLFLLLASAFFSGSETALFSLSRLDLQQLRRESNPHSERLHALLDQPRRLIISILTGNELINIAATANAAGILVSLYGLERAGVISLLLMVPLLLLIGEVTPKTIAVANPVRVSTRVVAVPMTVWVRLVSPLRSVLRVIADRITTRIVGEETAAENILR
;
A
#
# COMPACT_ATOMS: atom_id res chain seq x y z
N MET A 1 38.97 28.34 -15.22
CA MET A 1 38.49 27.83 -13.92
C MET A 1 37.35 28.69 -13.37
N GLU A 2 37.46 30.03 -13.35
CA GLU A 2 36.41 30.94 -12.83
C GLU A 2 35.04 30.78 -13.52
N HIS A 3 35.00 30.60 -14.85
CA HIS A 3 33.74 30.35 -15.57
C HIS A 3 33.05 29.05 -15.13
N LEU A 4 33.80 28.00 -14.80
CA LEU A 4 33.23 26.74 -14.28
C LEU A 4 32.64 26.95 -12.88
N PHE A 5 33.35 27.66 -12.00
CA PHE A 5 32.85 27.99 -10.66
C PHE A 5 31.58 28.84 -10.72
N HIS A 6 31.51 29.82 -11.62
CA HIS A 6 30.31 30.65 -11.79
C HIS A 6 29.13 29.85 -12.36
N THR A 7 29.35 28.97 -13.35
CA THR A 7 28.29 28.09 -13.88
C THR A 7 27.77 27.14 -12.80
N VAL A 8 28.64 26.54 -12.02
CA VAL A 8 28.27 25.63 -10.91
C VAL A 8 27.49 26.40 -9.83
N ALA A 9 27.94 27.59 -9.45
CA ALA A 9 27.24 28.43 -8.48
C ALA A 9 25.83 28.82 -8.96
N MET A 10 25.68 29.18 -10.25
CA MET A 10 24.38 29.49 -10.84
C MET A 10 23.46 28.26 -10.83
N GLN A 11 23.94 27.09 -11.24
CA GLN A 11 23.16 25.85 -11.19
C GLN A 11 22.75 25.47 -9.76
N TRP A 12 23.62 25.66 -8.78
CA TRP A 12 23.32 25.44 -7.36
C TRP A 12 22.21 26.38 -6.87
N SER A 13 22.29 27.66 -7.22
CA SER A 13 21.25 28.63 -6.86
C SER A 13 19.91 28.34 -7.55
N ALA A 14 19.94 27.92 -8.81
CA ALA A 14 18.75 27.54 -9.58
C ALA A 14 18.08 26.28 -9.01
N LEU A 15 18.88 25.30 -8.54
CA LEU A 15 18.39 24.14 -7.82
C LEU A 15 17.73 24.55 -6.49
N GLY A 16 18.36 25.43 -5.71
CA GLY A 16 17.77 25.95 -4.47
C GLY A 16 16.45 26.67 -4.71
N ALA A 17 16.36 27.49 -5.76
CA ALA A 17 15.14 28.18 -6.16
C ALA A 17 14.06 27.23 -6.69
N PHE A 18 14.44 26.10 -7.30
CA PHE A 18 13.48 25.09 -7.76
C PHE A 18 12.70 24.49 -6.58
N PHE A 19 13.38 24.21 -5.47
CA PHE A 19 12.80 23.65 -4.24
C PHE A 19 12.36 24.71 -3.21
N SER A 20 12.33 25.99 -3.56
CA SER A 20 11.77 27.00 -2.66
C SER A 20 10.24 26.96 -2.69
N PHE A 21 9.63 27.08 -1.52
CA PHE A 21 8.19 27.21 -1.33
C PHE A 21 7.91 28.13 -0.13
N ASP A 22 6.69 28.65 -0.05
CA ASP A 22 6.27 29.47 1.09
C ASP A 22 5.92 28.58 2.30
N GLY A 23 6.71 28.68 3.36
CA GLY A 23 6.51 27.92 4.60
C GLY A 23 5.21 28.25 5.33
N ALA A 24 4.61 29.43 5.10
CA ALA A 24 3.34 29.81 5.71
C ALA A 24 2.19 28.87 5.29
N LEU A 25 2.26 28.32 4.07
CA LEU A 25 1.29 27.36 3.54
C LEU A 25 1.20 26.08 4.36
N LEU A 26 2.27 25.70 5.09
CA LEU A 26 2.28 24.48 5.90
C LEU A 26 1.36 24.56 7.13
N ILE A 27 1.12 25.77 7.63
CA ILE A 27 0.35 26.02 8.85
C ILE A 27 -1.14 26.19 8.52
N GLU A 28 -1.48 26.38 7.23
CA GLU A 28 -2.87 26.46 6.81
C GLU A 28 -3.65 25.20 7.23
N PRO A 29 -4.85 25.33 7.84
CA PRO A 29 -5.60 24.20 8.35
C PRO A 29 -5.84 23.09 7.30
N GLY A 30 -6.08 23.48 6.05
CA GLY A 30 -6.24 22.54 4.94
C GLY A 30 -4.97 21.76 4.63
N MET A 31 -3.80 22.40 4.72
CA MET A 31 -2.51 21.75 4.51
C MET A 31 -2.18 20.79 5.66
N VAL A 32 -2.40 21.21 6.91
CA VAL A 32 -2.22 20.36 8.09
C VAL A 32 -3.05 19.09 7.98
N LEU A 33 -4.33 19.20 7.58
CA LEU A 33 -5.19 18.04 7.36
C LEU A 33 -4.65 17.11 6.26
N ARG A 34 -4.18 17.67 5.14
CA ARG A 34 -3.60 16.89 4.04
C ARG A 34 -2.32 16.17 4.46
N LEU A 35 -1.47 16.80 5.25
CA LEU A 35 -0.25 16.19 5.79
C LEU A 35 -0.57 15.07 6.80
N ALA A 36 -1.54 15.29 7.68
CA ALA A 36 -2.02 14.25 8.61
C ALA A 36 -2.63 13.06 7.85
N LEU A 37 -3.41 13.33 6.80
CA LEU A 37 -3.95 12.30 5.91
C LEU A 37 -2.83 11.55 5.19
N LEU A 38 -1.80 12.24 4.68
CA LEU A 38 -0.66 11.61 4.03
C LEU A 38 0.07 10.66 5.00
N LEU A 39 0.33 11.10 6.23
CA LEU A 39 0.96 10.26 7.25
C LEU A 39 0.12 9.01 7.53
N PHE A 40 -1.19 9.17 7.70
CA PHE A 40 -2.11 8.05 7.89
C PHE A 40 -2.05 7.07 6.69
N LEU A 41 -2.07 7.57 5.46
CA LEU A 41 -2.01 6.75 4.26
C LEU A 41 -0.68 6.00 4.14
N LEU A 42 0.45 6.61 4.50
CA LEU A 42 1.74 5.92 4.54
C LEU A 42 1.76 4.78 5.57
N LEU A 43 1.19 5.01 6.76
CA LEU A 43 1.05 3.95 7.77
C LEU A 43 0.11 2.83 7.32
N ALA A 44 -0.97 3.17 6.61
CA ALA A 44 -1.89 2.19 6.04
C ALA A 44 -1.22 1.38 4.91
N SER A 45 -0.41 2.01 4.06
CA SER A 45 0.40 1.34 3.03
C SER A 45 1.34 0.34 3.68
N ALA A 46 2.08 0.78 4.71
CA ALA A 46 2.98 -0.07 5.47
C ALA A 46 2.25 -1.25 6.15
N PHE A 47 1.05 -1.00 6.66
CA PHE A 47 0.21 -2.05 7.23
C PHE A 47 -0.17 -3.11 6.20
N PHE A 48 -0.65 -2.74 5.01
CA PHE A 48 -1.05 -3.72 4.00
C PHE A 48 0.13 -4.55 3.50
N SER A 49 1.23 -3.88 3.18
CA SER A 49 2.46 -4.52 2.69
C SER A 49 3.08 -5.46 3.73
N GLY A 50 3.17 -5.01 4.99
CA GLY A 50 3.62 -5.86 6.10
C GLY A 50 2.65 -7.01 6.41
N SER A 51 1.33 -6.80 6.27
CA SER A 51 0.32 -7.84 6.50
C SER A 51 0.43 -8.98 5.52
N GLU A 52 0.66 -8.69 4.23
CA GLU A 52 0.90 -9.70 3.21
C GLU A 52 2.03 -10.63 3.64
N THR A 53 3.19 -10.04 3.92
CA THR A 53 4.40 -10.78 4.23
C THR A 53 4.29 -11.52 5.57
N ALA A 54 3.69 -10.90 6.59
CA ALA A 54 3.50 -11.54 7.88
C ALA A 54 2.60 -12.78 7.79
N LEU A 55 1.45 -12.66 7.09
CA LEU A 55 0.47 -13.74 6.97
C LEU A 55 1.00 -14.90 6.12
N PHE A 56 1.64 -14.61 4.99
CA PHE A 56 2.17 -15.64 4.09
C PHE A 56 3.51 -16.23 4.54
N SER A 57 4.15 -15.65 5.55
CA SER A 57 5.34 -16.22 6.20
C SER A 57 5.00 -17.13 7.40
N LEU A 58 3.73 -17.23 7.81
CA LEU A 58 3.31 -18.16 8.86
C LEU A 58 3.41 -19.61 8.38
N SER A 59 4.10 -20.44 9.15
CA SER A 59 4.14 -21.89 8.91
C SER A 59 2.91 -22.60 9.50
N ARG A 60 2.69 -23.84 9.07
CA ARG A 60 1.65 -24.69 9.68
C ARG A 60 1.92 -24.95 11.17
N LEU A 61 3.19 -25.02 11.57
CA LEU A 61 3.59 -25.23 12.96
C LEU A 61 3.24 -24.01 13.82
N ASP A 62 3.47 -22.79 13.32
CA ASP A 62 3.11 -21.55 14.02
C ASP A 62 1.61 -21.49 14.33
N LEU A 63 0.78 -21.81 13.33
CA LEU A 63 -0.67 -21.82 13.49
C LEU A 63 -1.15 -22.88 14.50
N GLN A 64 -0.58 -24.09 14.44
CA GLN A 64 -0.87 -25.13 15.41
C GLN A 64 -0.43 -24.75 16.83
N GLN A 65 0.72 -24.10 16.97
CA GLN A 65 1.20 -23.60 18.26
C GLN A 65 0.26 -22.54 18.82
N LEU A 66 -0.16 -21.56 18.00
CA LEU A 66 -1.14 -20.55 18.41
C LEU A 66 -2.47 -21.15 18.87
N ARG A 67 -2.93 -22.25 18.24
CA ARG A 67 -4.10 -23.00 18.70
C ARG A 67 -3.88 -23.69 20.04
N ARG A 68 -2.73 -24.36 20.22
CA ARG A 68 -2.37 -25.03 21.48
C ARG A 68 -2.27 -24.05 22.64
N GLU A 69 -1.72 -22.86 22.39
CA GLU A 69 -1.60 -21.77 23.36
C GLU A 69 -2.91 -21.02 23.60
N SER A 70 -4.02 -21.44 22.97
CA SER A 70 -5.33 -20.78 23.08
C SER A 70 -5.29 -19.28 22.76
N ASN A 71 -4.47 -18.90 21.78
CA ASN A 71 -4.34 -17.48 21.40
C ASN A 71 -5.67 -16.95 20.84
N PRO A 72 -6.19 -15.81 21.34
CA PRO A 72 -7.51 -15.27 20.94
C PRO A 72 -7.62 -14.87 19.46
N HIS A 73 -6.49 -14.74 18.77
CA HIS A 73 -6.42 -14.40 17.35
C HIS A 73 -6.18 -15.61 16.44
N SER A 74 -5.95 -16.80 17.00
CA SER A 74 -5.66 -18.02 16.24
C SER A 74 -6.76 -18.34 15.22
N GLU A 75 -8.02 -18.39 15.66
CA GLU A 75 -9.16 -18.69 14.77
C GLU A 75 -9.35 -17.64 13.66
N ARG A 76 -9.00 -16.37 13.91
CA ARG A 76 -9.06 -15.32 12.88
C ARG A 76 -7.98 -15.54 11.82
N LEU A 77 -6.76 -15.85 12.25
CA LEU A 77 -5.65 -16.11 11.33
C LEU A 77 -5.93 -17.36 10.47
N HIS A 78 -6.49 -18.42 11.07
CA HIS A 78 -6.97 -19.58 10.33
C HIS A 78 -8.03 -19.20 9.30
N ALA A 79 -9.09 -18.50 9.71
CA ALA A 79 -10.16 -18.10 8.79
C ALA A 79 -9.68 -17.19 7.63
N LEU A 80 -8.66 -16.35 7.86
CA LEU A 80 -8.02 -15.55 6.81
C LEU A 80 -7.23 -16.42 5.84
N LEU A 81 -6.43 -17.36 6.36
CA LEU A 81 -5.53 -18.22 5.58
C LEU A 81 -6.22 -19.39 4.89
N ASP A 82 -7.42 -19.79 5.36
CA ASP A 82 -8.26 -20.82 4.72
C ASP A 82 -8.82 -20.37 3.36
N GLN A 83 -8.82 -19.06 3.09
CA GLN A 83 -9.24 -18.48 1.81
C GLN A 83 -8.12 -17.61 1.20
N PRO A 84 -6.95 -18.19 0.88
CA PRO A 84 -5.74 -17.43 0.56
C PRO A 84 -5.92 -16.55 -0.68
N ARG A 85 -6.65 -17.05 -1.69
CA ARG A 85 -6.98 -16.27 -2.91
C ARG A 85 -7.82 -15.03 -2.58
N ARG A 86 -8.78 -15.13 -1.65
CA ARG A 86 -9.62 -14.00 -1.24
C ARG A 86 -8.84 -13.00 -0.41
N LEU A 87 -7.96 -13.50 0.45
CA LEU A 87 -7.09 -12.70 1.30
C LEU A 87 -6.11 -11.88 0.47
N ILE A 88 -5.34 -12.51 -0.43
CA ILE A 88 -4.34 -11.81 -1.25
C ILE A 88 -4.98 -10.72 -2.11
N ILE A 89 -6.11 -11.00 -2.76
CA ILE A 89 -6.83 -9.99 -3.55
C ILE A 89 -7.22 -8.80 -2.67
N SER A 90 -7.69 -9.06 -1.45
CA SER A 90 -8.04 -7.99 -0.51
C SER A 90 -6.86 -7.15 -0.06
N ILE A 91 -5.73 -7.79 0.23
CA ILE A 91 -4.52 -7.10 0.67
C ILE A 91 -3.99 -6.23 -0.47
N LEU A 92 -3.84 -6.80 -1.67
CA LEU A 92 -3.39 -6.07 -2.86
C LEU A 92 -4.32 -4.90 -3.18
N THR A 93 -5.65 -5.12 -3.15
CA THR A 93 -6.62 -4.04 -3.38
C THR A 93 -6.44 -2.89 -2.38
N GLY A 94 -6.21 -3.21 -1.09
CA GLY A 94 -5.96 -2.20 -0.07
C GLY A 94 -4.65 -1.46 -0.27
N ASN A 95 -3.58 -2.19 -0.54
CA ASN A 95 -2.27 -1.62 -0.81
C ASN A 95 -2.32 -0.62 -1.98
N GLU A 96 -2.86 -1.04 -3.12
CA GLU A 96 -2.92 -0.21 -4.31
C GLU A 96 -3.84 1.00 -4.12
N LEU A 97 -5.01 0.81 -3.49
CA LEU A 97 -5.93 1.92 -3.22
C LEU A 97 -5.26 2.99 -2.33
N ILE A 98 -4.60 2.56 -1.27
CA ILE A 98 -3.92 3.48 -0.34
C ILE A 98 -2.72 4.15 -1.02
N ASN A 99 -1.94 3.43 -1.82
CA ASN A 99 -0.79 4.01 -2.54
C ASN A 99 -1.24 5.06 -3.57
N ILE A 100 -2.31 4.79 -4.31
CA ILE A 100 -2.90 5.75 -5.24
C ILE A 100 -3.44 6.97 -4.49
N ALA A 101 -4.17 6.76 -3.38
CA ALA A 101 -4.68 7.85 -2.55
C ALA A 101 -3.55 8.71 -1.96
N ALA A 102 -2.48 8.08 -1.47
CA ALA A 102 -1.31 8.77 -0.93
C ALA A 102 -0.64 9.63 -2.00
N THR A 103 -0.42 9.06 -3.19
CA THR A 103 0.23 9.75 -4.31
C THR A 103 -0.63 10.89 -4.83
N ALA A 104 -1.95 10.71 -4.95
CA ALA A 104 -2.88 11.76 -5.36
C ALA A 104 -2.94 12.91 -4.34
N ASN A 105 -3.02 12.59 -3.04
CA ASN A 105 -3.00 13.60 -1.98
C ASN A 105 -1.65 14.35 -1.93
N ALA A 106 -0.53 13.63 -2.06
CA ALA A 106 0.79 14.23 -2.12
C ALA A 106 0.97 15.15 -3.34
N ALA A 107 0.48 14.74 -4.52
CA ALA A 107 0.46 15.60 -5.69
C ALA A 107 -0.32 16.88 -5.42
N GLY A 108 -1.49 16.79 -4.78
CA GLY A 108 -2.28 17.96 -4.36
C GLY A 108 -1.55 18.88 -3.38
N ILE A 109 -0.82 18.33 -2.41
CA ILE A 109 0.05 19.08 -1.48
C ILE A 109 1.15 19.81 -2.27
N LEU A 110 1.86 19.08 -3.13
CA LEU A 110 3.02 19.60 -3.84
C LEU A 110 2.64 20.64 -4.91
N VAL A 111 1.47 20.53 -5.52
CA VAL A 111 0.92 21.58 -6.40
C VAL A 111 0.69 22.87 -5.61
N SER A 112 0.16 22.78 -4.40
CA SER A 112 -0.03 23.97 -3.54
C SER A 112 1.30 24.58 -3.09
N LEU A 113 2.34 23.77 -2.84
CA LEU A 113 3.63 24.27 -2.36
C LEU A 113 4.57 24.76 -3.47
N TYR A 114 4.65 24.03 -4.59
CA TYR A 114 5.66 24.26 -5.64
C TYR A 114 5.08 24.73 -6.99
N GLY A 115 3.75 24.74 -7.12
CA GLY A 115 3.05 25.04 -8.38
C GLY A 115 3.01 23.86 -9.35
N LEU A 116 2.13 23.95 -10.34
CA LEU A 116 1.81 22.85 -11.25
C LEU A 116 3.02 22.33 -12.07
N GLU A 117 3.91 23.23 -12.48
CA GLU A 117 5.05 22.90 -13.34
C GLU A 117 6.11 22.05 -12.63
N ARG A 118 6.33 22.29 -11.33
CA ARG A 118 7.38 21.63 -10.54
C ARG A 118 6.86 20.43 -9.74
N ALA A 119 5.60 20.47 -9.35
CA ALA A 119 4.99 19.48 -8.46
C ALA A 119 5.09 18.04 -8.99
N GLY A 120 4.94 17.82 -10.30
CA GLY A 120 5.00 16.47 -10.88
C GLY A 120 6.37 15.80 -10.66
N VAL A 121 7.45 16.52 -10.98
CA VAL A 121 8.83 16.02 -10.81
C VAL A 121 9.16 15.81 -9.33
N ILE A 122 8.81 16.79 -8.49
CA ILE A 122 9.04 16.69 -7.04
C ILE A 122 8.24 15.54 -6.43
N SER A 123 7.00 15.33 -6.86
CA SER A 123 6.15 14.24 -6.39
C SER A 123 6.75 12.88 -6.74
N LEU A 124 7.27 12.72 -7.96
CA LEU A 124 7.93 11.48 -8.36
C LEU A 124 9.18 11.22 -7.52
N LEU A 125 10.04 12.23 -7.38
CA LEU A 125 11.30 12.13 -6.62
C LEU A 125 11.08 11.87 -5.13
N LEU A 126 9.99 12.36 -4.55
CA LEU A 126 9.67 12.19 -3.14
C LEU A 126 8.86 10.92 -2.87
N MET A 127 7.73 10.74 -3.57
CA MET A 127 6.76 9.69 -3.22
C MET A 127 7.22 8.29 -3.59
N VAL A 128 7.97 8.11 -4.67
CA VAL A 128 8.48 6.79 -5.07
C VAL A 128 9.41 6.20 -3.99
N PRO A 129 10.52 6.85 -3.60
CA PRO A 129 11.37 6.29 -2.56
C PRO A 129 10.66 6.24 -1.21
N LEU A 130 9.75 7.18 -0.91
CA LEU A 130 9.02 7.19 0.35
C LEU A 130 8.07 5.99 0.47
N LEU A 131 7.26 5.70 -0.54
CA LEU A 131 6.37 4.54 -0.57
C LEU A 131 7.16 3.24 -0.64
N LEU A 132 8.22 3.16 -1.46
CA LEU A 132 9.05 1.97 -1.53
C LEU A 132 9.74 1.67 -0.20
N LEU A 133 10.36 2.66 0.44
CA LEU A 133 11.08 2.42 1.69
C LEU A 133 10.14 2.23 2.86
N ILE A 134 9.20 3.15 3.08
CA ILE A 134 8.35 3.16 4.28
C ILE A 134 7.09 2.33 4.09
N GLY A 135 6.45 2.41 2.92
CA GLY A 135 5.22 1.68 2.62
C GLY A 135 5.45 0.21 2.26
N GLU A 136 6.63 -0.15 1.76
CA GLU A 136 6.84 -1.49 1.20
C GLU A 136 8.02 -2.27 1.80
N VAL A 137 9.26 -1.86 1.55
CA VAL A 137 10.46 -2.62 1.91
C VAL A 137 10.59 -2.77 3.43
N THR A 138 10.56 -1.67 4.18
CA THR A 138 10.71 -1.70 5.64
C THR A 138 9.65 -2.55 6.35
N PRO A 139 8.34 -2.38 6.10
CA PRO A 139 7.32 -3.18 6.78
C PRO A 139 7.39 -4.66 6.40
N LYS A 140 7.73 -4.98 5.14
CA LYS A 140 7.96 -6.37 4.72
C LYS A 140 9.15 -6.98 5.48
N THR A 141 10.28 -6.27 5.58
CA THR A 141 11.44 -6.74 6.34
C THR A 141 11.10 -7.00 7.81
N ILE A 142 10.36 -6.09 8.46
CA ILE A 142 9.92 -6.26 9.86
C ILE A 142 8.99 -7.47 9.99
N ALA A 143 8.08 -7.65 9.02
CA ALA A 143 7.11 -8.74 9.01
C ALA A 143 7.76 -10.12 8.84
N VAL A 144 8.77 -10.26 7.97
CA VAL A 144 9.53 -11.53 7.82
C VAL A 144 10.27 -11.90 9.09
N ALA A 145 10.82 -10.91 9.80
CA ALA A 145 11.60 -11.18 11.01
C ALA A 145 10.74 -11.71 12.17
N ASN A 146 9.46 -11.34 12.25
CA ASN A 146 8.57 -11.70 13.35
C ASN A 146 7.12 -11.97 12.89
N PRO A 147 6.88 -12.97 12.02
CA PRO A 147 5.58 -13.14 11.35
C PRO A 147 4.45 -13.47 12.34
N VAL A 148 4.73 -14.28 13.37
CA VAL A 148 3.75 -14.64 14.41
C VAL A 148 3.31 -13.40 15.20
N ARG A 149 4.25 -12.57 15.65
CA ARG A 149 3.96 -11.40 16.47
C ARG A 149 3.22 -10.33 15.67
N VAL A 150 3.65 -10.06 14.44
CA VAL A 150 2.99 -9.09 13.55
C VAL A 150 1.59 -9.57 13.20
N SER A 151 1.44 -10.84 12.79
CA SER A 151 0.14 -11.41 12.42
C SER A 151 -0.87 -11.36 13.57
N THR A 152 -0.45 -11.76 14.78
CA THR A 152 -1.35 -11.80 15.94
C THR A 152 -1.70 -10.43 16.50
N ARG A 153 -0.72 -9.52 16.65
CA ARG A 153 -0.94 -8.24 17.34
C ARG A 153 -1.40 -7.11 16.44
N VAL A 154 -0.99 -7.12 15.17
CA VAL A 154 -1.23 -6.00 14.25
C VAL A 154 -2.26 -6.37 13.19
N VAL A 155 -2.16 -7.58 12.61
CA VAL A 155 -2.89 -7.92 11.37
C VAL A 155 -4.25 -8.58 11.63
N ALA A 156 -4.35 -9.50 12.58
CA ALA A 156 -5.48 -10.42 12.70
C ALA A 156 -6.85 -9.71 12.76
N VAL A 157 -6.98 -8.66 13.57
CA VAL A 157 -8.25 -7.94 13.72
C VAL A 157 -8.51 -6.98 12.56
N PRO A 158 -7.61 -6.04 12.22
CA PRO A 158 -7.87 -5.06 11.17
C PRO A 158 -8.04 -5.73 9.80
N MET A 159 -7.26 -6.77 9.49
CA MET A 159 -7.38 -7.48 8.21
C MET A 159 -8.71 -8.23 8.09
N THR A 160 -9.22 -8.81 9.17
CA THR A 160 -10.54 -9.45 9.17
C THR A 160 -11.65 -8.44 8.84
N VAL A 161 -11.58 -7.23 9.41
CA VAL A 161 -12.53 -6.15 9.13
C VAL A 161 -12.39 -5.70 7.68
N TRP A 162 -11.16 -5.46 7.20
CA TRP A 162 -10.88 -5.06 5.82
C TRP A 162 -11.41 -6.06 4.79
N VAL A 163 -11.13 -7.35 4.99
CA VAL A 163 -11.61 -8.44 4.11
C VAL A 163 -13.13 -8.47 4.04
N ARG A 164 -13.85 -8.09 5.10
CA ARG A 164 -15.33 -7.96 5.06
C ARG A 164 -15.75 -6.70 4.32
N LEU A 165 -15.12 -5.56 4.61
CA LEU A 165 -15.43 -4.26 4.00
C LEU A 165 -15.24 -4.25 2.48
N VAL A 166 -14.18 -4.89 1.98
CA VAL A 166 -13.86 -4.96 0.54
C VAL A 166 -14.65 -6.05 -0.19
N SER A 167 -15.47 -6.83 0.51
CA SER A 167 -16.27 -7.88 -0.11
C SER A 167 -17.19 -7.43 -1.26
N PRO A 168 -17.97 -6.34 -1.17
CA PRO A 168 -18.77 -5.86 -2.30
C PRO A 168 -17.90 -5.48 -3.50
N LEU A 169 -16.79 -4.79 -3.27
CA LEU A 169 -15.87 -4.40 -4.33
C LEU A 169 -15.27 -5.62 -5.04
N ARG A 170 -14.88 -6.66 -4.30
CA ARG A 170 -14.42 -7.92 -4.90
C ARG A 170 -15.48 -8.61 -5.75
N SER A 171 -16.75 -8.58 -5.36
CA SER A 171 -17.82 -9.16 -6.17
C SER A 171 -17.93 -8.44 -7.51
N VAL A 172 -17.84 -7.11 -7.51
CA VAL A 172 -17.81 -6.31 -8.74
C VAL A 172 -16.58 -6.65 -9.59
N LEU A 173 -15.39 -6.67 -8.99
CA LEU A 173 -14.15 -7.02 -9.70
C LEU A 173 -14.21 -8.42 -10.30
N ARG A 174 -14.77 -9.40 -9.59
CA ARG A 174 -14.98 -10.77 -10.10
C ARG A 174 -15.90 -10.76 -11.32
N VAL A 175 -17.06 -10.10 -11.23
CA VAL A 175 -18.02 -10.02 -12.35
C VAL A 175 -17.36 -9.38 -13.58
N ILE A 176 -16.58 -8.32 -13.39
CA ILE A 176 -15.86 -7.65 -14.48
C ILE A 176 -14.78 -8.59 -15.06
N ALA A 177 -13.96 -9.21 -14.20
CA ALA A 177 -12.91 -10.13 -14.63
C ALA A 177 -13.49 -11.32 -15.40
N ASP A 178 -14.54 -11.96 -14.89
CA ASP A 178 -15.21 -13.09 -15.56
C ASP A 178 -15.81 -12.64 -16.90
N ARG A 179 -16.37 -11.42 -16.98
CA ARG A 179 -16.91 -10.86 -18.24
C ARG A 179 -15.82 -10.55 -19.27
N ILE A 180 -14.63 -10.13 -18.82
CA ILE A 180 -13.48 -9.90 -19.69
C ILE A 180 -12.93 -11.24 -20.17
N THR A 181 -12.72 -12.20 -19.26
CA THR A 181 -12.22 -13.54 -19.56
C THR A 181 -13.13 -14.25 -20.56
N THR A 182 -14.44 -14.25 -20.32
CA THR A 182 -15.43 -14.87 -21.25
C THR A 182 -15.45 -14.21 -22.62
N ARG A 183 -15.13 -12.91 -22.73
CA ARG A 183 -15.02 -12.23 -24.03
C ARG A 183 -13.71 -12.51 -24.76
N ILE A 184 -12.62 -12.74 -24.04
CA ILE A 184 -11.29 -12.97 -24.62
C ILE A 184 -11.09 -14.45 -24.96
N VAL A 185 -11.52 -15.34 -24.07
CA VAL A 185 -11.30 -16.79 -24.16
C VAL A 185 -12.52 -17.53 -24.74
N GLY A 186 -13.69 -16.89 -24.77
CA GLY A 186 -14.98 -17.55 -24.98
C GLY A 186 -15.59 -17.99 -23.65
N GLU A 187 -16.88 -18.33 -23.63
CA GLU A 187 -17.45 -19.05 -22.48
C GLU A 187 -16.59 -20.29 -22.28
N GLU A 188 -16.04 -20.51 -21.08
CA GLU A 188 -15.60 -21.86 -20.74
C GLU A 188 -16.83 -22.73 -20.95
N THR A 189 -16.85 -23.51 -22.03
CA THR A 189 -17.69 -24.70 -22.11
C THR A 189 -17.39 -25.42 -20.83
N ALA A 190 -18.33 -25.32 -19.88
CA ALA A 190 -18.27 -26.02 -18.61
C ALA A 190 -17.74 -27.40 -18.93
N ALA A 191 -16.66 -27.81 -18.28
CA ALA A 191 -16.07 -29.12 -18.47
C ALA A 191 -17.16 -30.18 -18.25
N GLU A 192 -17.85 -30.53 -19.33
CA GLU A 192 -18.89 -31.52 -19.37
C GLU A 192 -18.12 -32.83 -19.38
N ASN A 193 -18.08 -33.48 -18.22
CA ASN A 193 -17.71 -34.88 -18.04
C ASN A 193 -16.31 -35.30 -18.55
N ILE A 194 -15.25 -34.99 -17.79
CA ILE A 194 -14.00 -35.81 -17.83
C ILE A 194 -14.03 -36.92 -16.75
N LEU A 195 -15.10 -37.00 -15.95
CA LEU A 195 -15.37 -38.12 -15.05
C LEU A 195 -16.75 -38.74 -15.35
N ARG A 196 -16.86 -39.42 -16.49
CA ARG A 196 -17.76 -40.56 -16.69
C ARG A 196 -17.03 -41.63 -17.46
#